data_AF-A0AAW2NT23-F1
#
_entry.id   AF-A0AAW2NT23-F1
#
_cell.length_a   1.000
_cell.length_b   1.000
_cell.length_c   1.000
_cell.angle_alpha   90.00
_cell.angle_beta   90.00
_cell.angle_gamma   90.00
#
_symmetry.space_group_name_H-M   'P 1'
#
loop_
_entity.id
_entity.type
_entity.pdbx_description
1 polymer ?
#
loop_
_entity_poly.entity_id
_entity_poly.type
_entity_poly.pdbx_seq_one_letter_code
_entity_poly.pdbx_strand_id
1 'polypeptide(L)' 'MIHLMELPNPDPLTGRPEHGGRDRHACIGIRDVSKLKDILDKAGIPYTLSRSGRPALFTRDPDANALEFTQVD' A
#
# COMPACT_ATOMS: atom_id res chain seq x y z
N MET A 1 -8.37 -4.64 -13.33
CA MET A 1 -8.13 -6.00 -12.80
C MET A 1 -6.68 -6.04 -12.35
N ILE A 2 -6.42 -6.52 -11.14
CA ILE A 2 -5.05 -6.80 -10.67
C ILE A 2 -4.90 -8.32 -10.68
N HIS A 3 -3.85 -8.82 -11.31
CA HIS A 3 -3.51 -10.24 -11.30
C HIS A 3 -2.36 -10.44 -10.31
N LEU A 4 -2.51 -11.41 -9.41
CA LEU A 4 -1.51 -11.75 -8.39
C LEU A 4 -1.02 -13.17 -8.63
N MET A 5 0.27 -13.39 -8.43
CA MET A 5 0.93 -14.68 -8.60
C MET A 5 1.77 -14.96 -7.35
N GLU A 6 1.65 -16.17 -6.81
CA GLU A 6 2.48 -16.63 -5.68
C GLU A 6 3.68 -17.38 -6.25
N LEU A 7 4.81 -16.69 -6.38
CA LEU A 7 6.09 -17.23 -6.86
C LEU A 7 7.19 -16.89 -5.84
N PRO A 8 8.35 -17.59 -5.87
CA PRO A 8 9.50 -17.19 -5.07
C PRO A 8 9.88 -15.74 -5.36
N ASN A 9 9.92 -14.91 -4.31
CA ASN A 9 10.25 -13.49 -4.42
C ASN A 9 11.74 -13.32 -4.78
N PRO A 10 12.07 -12.72 -5.94
CA PRO A 10 13.46 -12.49 -6.34
C PRO A 10 14.09 -11.25 -5.68
N ASP A 11 13.29 -10.39 -5.05
CA ASP A 11 13.70 -9.09 -4.55
C ASP A 11 14.04 -9.08 -3.05
N PRO A 12 14.93 -8.17 -2.59
CA PRO A 12 15.20 -8.00 -1.18
C PRO A 12 14.00 -7.42 -0.42
N LEU A 13 13.70 -8.01 0.75
CA LEU A 13 12.71 -7.51 1.71
C LEU A 13 13.25 -6.36 2.58
N THR A 14 14.58 -6.21 2.68
CA THR A 14 15.26 -5.22 3.52
C THR A 14 15.78 -4.03 2.72
N GLY A 15 16.09 -2.92 3.39
CA GLY A 15 16.65 -1.72 2.76
C GLY A 15 15.62 -0.85 2.04
N ARG A 16 14.33 -1.12 2.25
CA ARG A 16 13.22 -0.30 1.73
C ARG A 16 13.02 0.94 2.62
N PRO A 17 12.69 2.12 2.05
CA PRO A 17 12.29 3.28 2.84
C PRO A 17 11.12 2.96 3.78
N GLU A 18 11.13 3.51 5.00
CA GLU A 18 10.04 3.28 5.96
C GLU A 18 8.66 3.71 5.40
N HIS A 19 8.59 4.89 4.80
CA HIS A 19 7.36 5.42 4.21
C HIS A 19 7.23 4.99 2.74
N GLY A 20 6.13 4.29 2.40
CA GLY A 20 5.88 3.74 1.07
C GLY A 20 5.94 4.77 -0.07
N GLY A 21 5.50 6.01 0.16
CA GLY A 21 5.61 7.10 -0.82
C GLY A 21 7.04 7.57 -1.17
N ARG A 22 8.09 7.02 -0.53
CA ARG A 22 9.50 7.19 -0.90
C ARG A 22 10.11 5.95 -1.57
N ASP A 23 9.36 4.87 -1.65
CA ASP A 23 9.75 3.60 -2.27
C ASP A 23 9.10 3.50 -3.66
N ARG A 24 9.57 2.54 -4.47
CA ARG A 24 8.87 2.14 -5.70
C ARG A 24 7.54 1.50 -5.30
N HIS A 25 6.43 1.97 -5.88
CA HIS A 25 5.09 1.50 -5.54
C HIS A 25 4.17 1.48 -6.76
N ALA A 26 3.14 0.64 -6.68
CA ALA A 26 1.98 0.71 -7.55
C ALA A 26 0.88 1.53 -6.87
N CYS A 27 0.29 2.48 -7.59
CA CYS A 27 -0.80 3.33 -7.11
C CYS A 27 -2.13 2.91 -7.71
N ILE A 28 -3.14 2.73 -6.85
CA ILE A 28 -4.48 2.26 -7.21
C ILE A 28 -5.49 3.34 -6.82
N GLY A 29 -6.28 3.81 -7.79
CA GLY A 29 -7.42 4.68 -7.53
C GLY A 29 -8.57 3.91 -6.88
N ILE A 30 -9.05 4.39 -5.74
CA ILE A 30 -10.20 3.82 -5.01
C ILE A 30 -11.24 4.89 -4.71
N ARG A 31 -12.47 4.47 -4.40
CA ARG A 31 -13.57 5.41 -4.12
C ARG A 31 -13.56 5.99 -2.71
N ASP A 32 -13.03 5.24 -1.73
CA ASP A 32 -13.12 5.61 -0.32
C ASP A 32 -11.96 5.02 0.48
N VAL A 33 -11.04 5.88 0.88
CA VAL A 33 -9.86 5.50 1.68
C VAL A 33 -10.23 5.12 3.11
N SER A 34 -11.31 5.67 3.67
CA SER A 34 -11.74 5.37 5.04
C SER A 34 -12.21 3.93 5.15
N LYS A 35 -12.92 3.42 4.14
CA LYS A 35 -13.31 2.00 4.09
C LYS A 35 -12.11 1.06 4.02
N LEU A 36 -11.10 1.41 3.23
CA LEU A 36 -9.88 0.60 3.16
C LEU A 36 -9.14 0.63 4.49
N LYS A 37 -9.06 1.79 5.14
CA LYS A 37 -8.48 1.93 6.48
C LYS A 37 -9.13 0.96 7.48
N ASP A 38 -10.46 0.91 7.54
CA ASP A 38 -11.20 0.02 8.45
C ASP A 38 -10.95 -1.46 8.15
N ILE A 39 -10.83 -1.83 6.87
CA ILE A 39 -10.49 -3.20 6.45
C ILE A 39 -9.08 -3.58 6.91
N LEU A 40 -8.10 -2.69 6.71
CA LEU A 40 -6.71 -2.91 7.13
C LEU A 40 -6.58 -2.98 8.65
N ASP A 41 -7.24 -2.08 9.38
CA ASP A 41 -7.30 -2.08 10.85
C ASP A 41 -7.86 -3.42 11.36
N LYS A 42 -8.98 -3.89 10.81
CA LYS A 42 -9.60 -5.17 11.19
C LYS A 42 -8.72 -6.38 10.87
N ALA A 43 -7.94 -6.31 9.80
CA ALA A 43 -7.00 -7.36 9.41
C ALA A 43 -5.67 -7.30 10.18
N GLY A 44 -5.43 -6.25 10.97
CA GLY A 44 -4.15 -6.04 11.64
C GLY A 44 -3.00 -5.72 10.67
N ILE A 45 -3.31 -5.18 9.49
CA ILE A 45 -2.31 -4.85 8.48
C ILE A 45 -1.84 -3.41 8.71
N PRO A 46 -0.52 -3.18 8.92
CA PRO A 46 0.00 -1.84 9.10
C PRO A 46 -0.07 -1.02 7.81
N TYR A 47 -0.31 0.27 7.97
CA TYR A 47 -0.28 1.25 6.88
C TYR A 47 0.17 2.62 7.41
N THR A 48 0.54 3.51 6.50
CA THR A 48 0.81 4.92 6.78
C THR A 48 -0.08 5.80 5.93
N LEU A 49 -0.58 6.89 6.50
CA LEU A 49 -1.34 7.89 5.75
C LEU A 49 -0.41 8.79 4.92
N SER A 50 -0.95 9.36 3.84
CA SER A 50 -0.24 10.32 3.01
C SER A 50 0.21 11.54 3.81
N ARG A 51 1.51 11.88 3.69
CA ARG A 51 2.09 13.09 4.31
C ARG A 51 1.71 14.40 3.62
N SER A 52 1.07 14.33 2.45
CA SER A 52 0.63 15.52 1.69
C SER A 52 -0.75 16.03 2.10
N GLY A 53 -1.47 15.32 2.97
CA GLY A 53 -2.86 15.62 3.33
C GLY A 53 -3.89 15.14 2.31
N ARG A 54 -3.48 14.62 1.15
CA ARG A 54 -4.38 13.95 0.21
C ARG A 54 -5.01 12.71 0.85
N PRO A 55 -6.26 12.36 0.51
CA PRO A 55 -6.88 11.11 0.93
C PRO A 55 -6.18 9.94 0.22
N ALA A 56 -5.11 9.45 0.84
CA ALA A 56 -4.36 8.30 0.37
C ALA A 56 -3.65 7.61 1.54
N LEU A 57 -3.42 6.30 1.39
CA LEU A 57 -2.64 5.51 2.34
C LEU A 57 -1.68 4.57 1.61
N PHE A 58 -0.65 4.14 2.34
CA PHE A 58 0.37 3.22 1.87
C PHE A 58 0.42 2.00 2.78
N THR A 59 0.44 0.81 2.22
CA THR A 59 0.68 -0.45 2.93
C THR A 59 1.70 -1.29 2.17
N ARG A 60 2.16 -2.40 2.74
CA ARG A 60 3.08 -3.33 2.08
C ARG A 60 2.46 -4.70 1.96
N ASP A 61 2.69 -5.35 0.82
CA ASP A 61 2.37 -6.76 0.65
C ASP A 61 3.41 -7.66 1.36
N PRO A 62 3.22 -8.99 1.39
CA PRO A 62 4.16 -9.92 2.02
C PRO A 62 5.60 -9.85 1.45
N ASP A 63 5.73 -9.37 0.21
CA ASP A 63 7.00 -9.22 -0.52
C ASP A 63 7.64 -7.85 -0.32
N ALA A 64 7.12 -7.09 0.64
CA ALA A 64 7.53 -5.74 0.99
C ALA A 64 7.35 -4.72 -0.16
N ASN A 65 6.55 -5.00 -1.19
CA ASN A 65 6.20 -4.02 -2.21
C ASN A 65 5.29 -2.96 -1.58
N ALA A 66 5.61 -1.69 -1.79
CA ALA A 66 4.72 -0.61 -1.37
C ALA A 66 3.52 -0.53 -2.32
N LEU A 67 2.32 -0.48 -1.74
CA LEU A 67 1.07 -0.25 -2.45
C LEU A 67 0.49 1.08 -1.97
N GLU A 68 0.21 1.98 -2.91
CA GLU A 68 -0.50 3.23 -2.64
C GLU A 68 -1.97 3.10 -3.07
N PHE A 69 -2.86 3.60 -2.21
CA PHE A 69 -4.28 3.71 -2.52
C PHE A 69 -4.69 5.16 -2.38
N THR A 70 -5.04 5.81 -3.50
CA THR A 70 -5.51 7.19 -3.53
C THR A 70 -7.01 7.23 -3.79
N GLN A 71 -7.72 8.08 -3.05
CA GLN A 71 -9.10 8.35 -3.39
C GLN A 71 -9.17 9.13 -4.70
N VAL A 72 -10.10 8.74 -5.56
CA VAL A 72 -10.45 9.43 -6.81
C VAL A 72 -11.98 9.54 -6.89
N ASP A 73 -12.45 10.64 -7.48
CA ASP A 73 -13.88 10.92 -7.67
C ASP A 73 -14.49 10.07 -8.81
#